data_AF-A0ABD1ABE4-F1
#
_entry.id   AF-A0ABD1ABE4-F1
#
_cell.length_a   1.000
_cell.length_b   1.000
_cell.length_c   1.000
_cell.angle_alpha   90.00
_cell.angle_beta   90.00
_cell.angle_gamma   90.00
#
_symmetry.space_group_name_H-M   'P 1'
#
loop_
_entity.id
_entity.type
_entity.pdbx_description
1 polymer ?
#
loop_
_entity_poly.entity_id
_entity_poly.type
_entity_poly.pdbx_seq_one_letter_code
_entity_poly.pdbx_strand_id
1 'polypeptide(L)'
;MAARVLASVIVMGSGIIARACAQAYRQALANASKSGVAYEAMQNVKRGSNMMLISEPEARQILGVTEKTSWDEVLQKYDKLFERNAQNGSFYLQSKVHRAKECLEAAYQKNTTRGA
;
A
#
# COMPACT_ATOMS: atom_id res chain seq x y z
N MET A 1 48.37 -22.37 32.56
CA MET A 1 47.35 -23.38 32.19
C MET A 1 45.99 -22.73 31.90
N ALA A 2 45.37 -21.99 32.85
CA ALA A 2 44.01 -21.44 32.70
C ALA A 2 43.78 -20.55 31.47
N ALA A 3 44.71 -19.63 31.15
CA ALA A 3 44.58 -18.74 29.99
C ALA A 3 44.60 -19.45 28.63
N ARG A 4 45.29 -20.60 28.53
CA ARG A 4 45.32 -21.42 27.30
C ARG A 4 44.02 -22.18 27.11
N VAL A 5 43.40 -22.66 28.19
CA VAL A 5 42.09 -23.34 28.13
C VAL A 5 40.99 -22.35 27.75
N LEU A 6 40.99 -21.14 28.32
CA LEU A 6 40.02 -20.10 27.99
C LEU A 6 40.10 -19.66 26.52
N ALA A 7 41.32 -19.45 26.00
CA ALA A 7 41.55 -19.10 24.61
C ALA A 7 41.05 -20.19 23.63
N SER A 8 41.28 -21.47 23.96
CA SER A 8 40.81 -22.59 23.13
C SER A 8 39.28 -22.68 23.08
N VAL A 9 38.59 -22.40 24.18
CA VAL A 9 37.11 -22.41 24.23
C VAL A 9 36.52 -21.27 23.40
N ILE A 10 37.10 -20.07 23.47
CA ILE A 10 36.63 -18.90 22.71
C ILE A 10 36.82 -19.12 21.20
N VAL A 11 38.00 -19.60 20.79
CA VAL A 11 38.31 -19.84 19.36
C VAL A 11 37.45 -20.95 18.77
N MET A 12 37.19 -22.02 19.52
CA MET A 12 36.30 -23.09 19.06
C MET A 12 34.82 -22.65 19.05
N GLY A 13 34.39 -21.86 20.05
CA GLY A 13 33.01 -21.38 20.15
C GLY A 13 32.62 -20.37 19.08
N SER A 14 33.53 -19.45 18.72
CA SER A 14 33.24 -18.39 17.74
C SER A 14 33.02 -18.91 16.32
N GLY A 15 33.69 -20.00 15.93
CA GLY A 15 33.57 -20.58 14.59
C GLY A 15 32.19 -21.17 14.29
N ILE A 16 31.49 -21.68 15.31
CA ILE A 16 30.18 -22.32 15.15
C ILE A 16 29.09 -21.26 14.94
N ILE A 17 29.14 -20.16 15.71
CA ILE A 17 28.16 -19.07 15.61
C ILE A 17 28.29 -18.36 14.25
N ALA A 18 29.52 -18.06 13.81
CA ALA A 18 29.75 -17.40 12.52
C ALA A 18 29.21 -18.22 11.33
N ARG A 19 29.41 -19.55 11.35
CA ARG A 19 28.89 -20.44 10.30
C ARG A 19 27.36 -20.54 10.36
N ALA A 20 26.77 -20.60 11.54
CA ALA A 20 25.31 -20.64 11.71
C ALA A 20 24.65 -19.34 11.19
N CYS A 21 25.21 -18.17 11.50
CA CYS A 21 24.72 -16.89 10.98
C CYS A 21 24.86 -16.80 9.45
N ALA A 22 26.00 -17.22 8.88
CA ALA A 22 26.19 -17.24 7.44
C ALA A 22 25.24 -18.21 6.72
N GLN A 23 25.00 -19.39 7.30
CA GLN A 23 24.04 -20.36 6.78
C GLN A 23 22.61 -19.80 6.85
N ALA A 24 22.20 -19.25 7.99
CA ALA A 24 20.88 -18.64 8.16
C ALA A 24 20.68 -17.45 7.21
N TYR A 25 21.70 -16.61 6.99
CA TYR A 25 21.63 -15.50 6.03
C TYR A 25 21.45 -15.99 4.59
N ARG A 26 22.21 -17.02 4.17
CA ARG A 26 22.04 -17.65 2.86
C ARG A 26 20.67 -18.31 2.71
N GLN A 27 20.14 -18.92 3.78
CA GLN A 27 18.82 -19.55 3.80
C GLN A 27 17.70 -18.50 3.74
N ALA A 28 17.85 -17.37 4.44
CA ALA A 28 16.92 -16.25 4.36
C ALA A 28 16.90 -15.62 2.95
N LEU A 29 18.05 -15.43 2.33
CA LEU A 29 18.14 -14.96 0.95
C LEU A 29 17.53 -15.95 -0.05
N ALA A 30 17.82 -17.25 0.09
CA ALA A 30 17.25 -18.28 -0.77
C ALA A 30 15.73 -18.39 -0.60
N ASN A 31 15.22 -18.25 0.62
CA ASN A 31 13.79 -18.22 0.91
C ASN A 31 13.15 -16.96 0.33
N ALA A 32 13.72 -15.77 0.55
CA ALA A 32 13.21 -14.54 -0.07
C ALA A 32 13.15 -14.63 -1.60
N SER A 33 14.11 -15.33 -2.22
CA SER A 33 14.14 -15.59 -3.66
C SER A 33 13.09 -16.60 -4.13
N LYS A 34 12.76 -17.61 -3.31
CA LYS A 34 11.82 -18.69 -3.64
C LYS A 34 10.38 -18.40 -3.23
N SER A 35 10.15 -17.54 -2.25
CA SER A 35 8.85 -17.37 -1.60
C SER A 35 7.85 -16.53 -2.40
N GLY A 36 8.14 -16.09 -3.63
CA GLY A 36 7.16 -15.36 -4.46
C GLY A 36 6.67 -14.04 -3.86
N VAL A 37 7.22 -13.62 -2.72
CA VAL A 37 6.77 -12.47 -1.94
C VAL A 37 6.99 -11.15 -2.68
N ALA A 38 7.87 -11.11 -3.68
CA ALA A 38 7.99 -9.95 -4.56
C ALA A 38 6.72 -9.78 -5.41
N TYR A 39 6.15 -10.88 -5.94
CA TYR A 39 4.92 -10.84 -6.71
C TYR A 39 3.71 -10.64 -5.80
N GLU A 40 3.63 -11.34 -4.67
CA GLU A 40 2.55 -11.15 -3.70
C GLU A 40 2.61 -9.78 -3.01
N ALA A 41 3.78 -9.21 -2.73
CA ALA A 41 3.90 -7.84 -2.22
C ALA A 41 3.53 -6.82 -3.31
N MET A 42 3.93 -7.02 -4.58
CA MET A 42 3.47 -6.15 -5.66
C MET A 42 1.96 -6.27 -5.92
N GLN A 43 1.39 -7.47 -5.78
CA GLN A 43 -0.04 -7.72 -5.93
C GLN A 43 -0.81 -7.26 -4.68
N ASN A 44 -0.20 -7.27 -3.50
CA ASN A 44 -0.72 -6.67 -2.26
C ASN A 44 -0.53 -5.16 -2.20
N VAL A 45 0.44 -4.58 -2.92
CA VAL A 45 0.54 -3.13 -3.15
C VAL A 45 -0.52 -2.70 -4.17
N LYS A 46 -0.74 -3.49 -5.25
CA LYS A 46 -1.89 -3.30 -6.15
C LYS A 46 -3.24 -3.56 -5.47
N ARG A 47 -3.32 -4.47 -4.49
CA ARG A 47 -4.50 -4.65 -3.61
C ARG A 47 -4.54 -3.66 -2.45
N GLY A 48 -3.44 -2.99 -2.12
CA GLY A 48 -3.40 -1.83 -1.24
C GLY A 48 -4.02 -0.60 -1.92
N SER A 49 -3.96 -0.55 -3.26
CA SER A 49 -4.80 0.32 -4.09
C SER A 49 -6.28 -0.07 -4.05
N ASN A 50 -6.61 -1.31 -3.68
CA ASN A 50 -7.98 -1.72 -3.31
C ASN A 50 -8.35 -1.37 -1.86
N MET A 51 -7.67 -0.40 -1.22
CA MET A 51 -8.27 0.46 -0.20
C MET A 51 -9.34 1.38 -0.83
N MET A 52 -10.11 0.86 -1.79
CA MET A 52 -11.30 1.49 -2.33
C MET A 52 -12.41 1.09 -1.36
N LEU A 53 -12.41 1.68 -0.17
CA LEU A 53 -13.44 1.49 0.86
C LEU A 53 -14.82 2.05 0.42
N ILE A 54 -14.93 2.54 -0.81
CA ILE A 54 -16.09 3.19 -1.40
C ILE A 54 -16.30 2.60 -2.79
N SER A 55 -17.51 2.12 -3.05
CA SER A 55 -17.91 1.64 -4.37
C SER A 55 -18.15 2.81 -5.34
N GLU A 56 -17.99 2.59 -6.64
CA GLU A 56 -18.29 3.61 -7.67
C GLU A 56 -19.71 4.22 -7.54
N PRO A 57 -20.80 3.45 -7.33
CA PRO A 57 -22.12 4.04 -7.11
C PRO A 57 -22.19 4.87 -5.81
N GLU A 58 -21.51 4.47 -4.75
CA GLU A 58 -21.44 5.25 -3.50
C GLU A 58 -20.66 6.56 -3.70
N ALA A 59 -19.54 6.53 -4.43
CA ALA A 59 -18.77 7.73 -4.75
C ALA A 59 -19.61 8.74 -5.53
N ARG A 60 -20.42 8.27 -6.49
CA ARG A 60 -21.36 9.11 -7.22
C ARG A 60 -22.41 9.74 -6.31
N GLN A 61 -22.95 8.97 -5.36
CA GLN A 61 -23.91 9.49 -4.39
C GLN A 61 -23.28 10.55 -3.46
N ILE A 62 -22.05 10.32 -2.98
CA ILE A 62 -21.33 11.27 -2.11
C ILE A 62 -21.10 12.60 -2.82
N LEU A 63 -20.72 12.57 -4.10
CA LEU A 63 -20.48 13.79 -4.89
C LEU A 63 -21.75 14.37 -5.52
N GLY A 64 -22.88 13.66 -5.44
CA GLY A 64 -24.16 14.07 -6.03
C GLY A 64 -24.11 14.15 -7.55
N VAL A 65 -23.44 13.19 -8.20
CA VAL A 65 -23.23 13.13 -9.66
C VAL A 65 -23.83 11.87 -10.25
N THR A 66 -24.05 11.85 -11.56
CA THR A 66 -24.58 10.69 -12.29
C THR A 66 -23.54 10.08 -13.22
N GLU A 67 -23.83 8.92 -13.82
CA GLU A 67 -22.93 8.29 -14.80
C GLU A 67 -22.69 9.14 -16.06
N LYS A 68 -23.63 10.04 -16.39
CA LYS A 68 -23.56 10.91 -17.56
C LYS A 68 -22.83 12.24 -17.28
N THR A 69 -22.50 12.49 -16.02
CA THR A 69 -21.84 13.72 -15.60
C THR A 69 -20.42 13.76 -16.15
N SER A 70 -20.04 14.89 -16.75
CA SER A 70 -18.70 15.08 -17.30
C SER A 70 -17.64 15.11 -16.19
N TRP A 71 -16.39 14.74 -16.49
CA TRP A 71 -15.30 14.75 -15.51
C TRP A 71 -15.05 16.15 -14.92
N ASP A 72 -15.17 17.20 -15.73
CA ASP A 72 -15.06 18.59 -15.29
C ASP A 72 -16.12 18.94 -14.23
N GLU A 73 -17.37 18.54 -14.46
CA GLU A 73 -18.45 18.77 -13.51
C GLU A 73 -18.24 17.97 -12.20
N VAL A 74 -17.68 16.76 -12.28
CA VAL A 74 -17.29 15.98 -11.09
C VAL A 74 -16.25 16.72 -10.26
N LEU A 75 -15.22 17.27 -10.88
CA LEU A 75 -14.19 18.06 -10.19
C LEU A 75 -14.77 19.32 -9.55
N GLN A 76 -15.61 20.05 -10.28
CA GLN A 76 -16.26 21.25 -9.74
C GLN A 76 -17.14 20.93 -8.51
N LYS A 77 -17.86 19.80 -8.53
CA LYS A 77 -18.66 19.34 -7.38
C LYS A 77 -17.77 18.93 -6.21
N TYR A 78 -16.68 18.22 -6.48
CA TYR A 78 -15.69 17.84 -5.49
C TYR A 78 -15.09 19.07 -4.79
N ASP A 79 -14.60 20.06 -5.53
CA ASP A 79 -13.95 21.25 -4.94
C ASP A 79 -14.92 22.00 -4.01
N LYS A 80 -16.14 22.26 -4.47
CA LYS A 80 -17.20 22.89 -3.66
C LYS A 80 -17.49 22.13 -2.38
N LEU A 81 -17.61 20.80 -2.45
CA LEU A 81 -17.87 19.96 -1.28
C LEU A 81 -16.66 19.90 -0.35
N PHE A 82 -15.45 19.82 -0.90
CA PHE A 82 -14.22 19.71 -0.13
C PHE A 82 -13.95 20.99 0.66
N GLU A 83 -14.04 22.16 0.01
CA GLU A 83 -13.88 23.47 0.65
C GLU A 83 -14.92 23.70 1.75
N ARG A 84 -16.20 23.45 1.45
CA ARG A 84 -17.29 23.61 2.43
C ARG A 84 -17.07 22.71 3.66
N ASN A 85 -16.65 21.45 3.45
CA ASN A 85 -16.39 20.53 4.57
C ASN A 85 -15.08 20.86 5.31
N ALA A 86 -14.10 21.50 4.67
CA ALA A 86 -12.90 21.98 5.34
C ALA A 86 -13.22 23.11 6.32
N GLN A 87 -14.17 23.99 5.97
CA GLN A 87 -14.58 25.11 6.80
C GLN A 87 -15.60 24.72 7.89
N ASN A 88 -16.63 23.96 7.52
CA ASN A 88 -17.81 23.73 8.37
C ASN A 88 -18.11 22.25 8.62
N GLY A 89 -17.28 21.34 8.10
CA GLY A 89 -17.47 19.90 8.21
C GLY A 89 -16.54 19.24 9.22
N SER A 90 -16.51 17.92 9.19
CA SER A 90 -15.55 17.11 9.95
C SER A 90 -14.49 16.52 9.04
N PHE A 91 -13.32 16.22 9.62
CA PHE A 91 -12.25 15.51 8.92
C PHE A 91 -12.74 14.19 8.29
N TYR A 92 -13.70 13.52 8.94
CA TYR A 92 -14.30 12.31 8.39
C TYR A 92 -15.09 12.58 7.10
N LEU A 93 -15.95 13.61 7.08
CA LEU A 93 -16.72 13.96 5.89
C LEU A 93 -15.82 14.43 4.75
N GLN A 94 -14.81 15.23 5.06
CA GLN A 94 -13.81 15.65 4.09
C GLN A 94 -13.05 14.44 3.52
N SER A 95 -12.64 13.50 4.37
CA SER A 95 -11.99 12.26 3.95
C SER A 95 -12.90 11.42 3.05
N LYS A 96 -14.21 11.34 3.32
CA LYS A 96 -15.17 10.64 2.47
C LYS A 96 -15.33 11.29 1.09
N VAL A 97 -15.39 12.61 1.02
CA VAL A 97 -15.41 13.36 -0.24
C VAL A 97 -14.13 13.12 -1.05
N HIS A 98 -12.97 13.14 -0.39
CA HIS A 98 -11.69 12.85 -1.04
C HIS A 98 -11.61 11.42 -1.59
N ARG A 99 -11.99 10.43 -0.78
CA ARG A 99 -12.00 9.02 -1.19
C ARG A 99 -12.98 8.78 -2.35
N ALA A 100 -14.12 9.49 -2.39
CA ALA A 100 -15.06 9.41 -3.51
C ALA A 100 -14.43 9.93 -4.82
N LYS A 101 -13.66 11.02 -4.77
CA LYS A 101 -12.92 11.53 -5.94
C LYS A 101 -11.88 10.54 -6.45
N GLU A 102 -11.07 9.97 -5.56
CA GLU A 102 -10.07 8.95 -5.93
C GLU A 102 -10.73 7.73 -6.57
N CYS A 103 -11.91 7.36 -6.08
CA CYS A 103 -12.69 6.25 -6.63
C CYS A 103 -13.14 6.50 -8.08
N LEU A 104 -13.74 7.66 -8.35
CA LEU A 104 -14.17 8.01 -9.70
C LEU A 104 -12.99 8.27 -10.65
N GLU A 105 -11.86 8.78 -10.15
CA GLU A 105 -10.65 8.99 -10.94
C GLU A 105 -10.07 7.67 -11.45
N ALA A 106 -10.00 6.66 -10.59
CA ALA A 106 -9.55 5.32 -10.98
C ALA A 106 -10.50 4.70 -12.03
N ALA A 107 -11.81 4.89 -11.88
CA ALA A 107 -12.80 4.43 -12.86
C ALA A 107 -12.66 5.16 -14.21
N TYR A 108 -12.44 6.48 -14.19
CA TYR A 108 -12.23 7.30 -15.37
C TYR A 108 -10.96 6.87 -16.14
N GLN A 109 -9.83 6.75 -15.45
CA GLN A 109 -8.55 6.31 -16.05
C GLN A 109 -8.65 4.91 -16.67
N LYS A 110 -9.35 3.98 -16.00
CA LYS A 110 -9.60 2.64 -16.52
C LYS A 110 -10.42 2.68 -17.81
N ASN A 111 -11.42 3.54 -17.91
CA ASN A 111 -12.24 3.69 -19.10
C ASN A 111 -11.46 4.33 -20.26
N THR A 112 -10.64 5.35 -19.99
CA THR A 112 -9.74 5.95 -20.99
C THR A 112 -8.75 4.93 -21.54
N THR A 113 -8.16 4.10 -20.68
CA THR A 113 -7.17 3.08 -21.08
C THR A 113 -7.80 1.94 -21.89
N ARG A 114 -9.09 1.63 -21.66
CA ARG A 114 -9.81 0.58 -22.39
C ARG A 114 -10.35 1.05 -23.75
N GLY A 115 -10.46 2.36 -23.94
CA GLY A 115 -10.91 2.99 -25.18
C GLY A 115 -9.78 3.42 -26.13
N ALA A 116 -8.52 3.27 -25.72
CA ALA A 116 -7.33 3.48 -26.55
C ALA A 116 -6.84 2.16 -27.15
#